data_AF-A0A9Q1HIH6-F1
#
_entry.id   AF-A0A9Q1HIH6-F1
#
_cell.length_a   1.000
_cell.length_b   1.000
_cell.length_c   1.000
_cell.angle_alpha   90.00
_cell.angle_beta   90.00
_cell.angle_gamma   90.00
#
_symmetry.space_group_name_H-M   'P 1'
#
loop_
_entity.id
_entity.type
_entity.pdbx_description
1 polymer ?
#
loop_
_entity_poly.entity_id
_entity_poly.type
_entity_poly.pdbx_seq_one_letter_code
_entity_poly.pdbx_strand_id
1 'polypeptide(L)'
;MGIQSFNAKYSCLWCKCLSELRFETTKNWSMFDTTQSARTVEEISMFARAKKGEVVQYGYTSVPLFSVIPVHRVVPDTLHLFLRIADQLVNHLLVELRNRDNLANTCKSIDIEKCNSMKTFETFVNSLGIEWKFCVEKGSNIITSRDFQGPELWKIFNSIKLTEIIPGHPKLNHITKLWDDFIGLISKLKLQMEGNEVLTFQQEAVSWLDLFCKIYMTKNVTPYMYVLVKHIPEALKFHGN
;
A
#
# COMPACT_ATOMS: atom_id res chain seq x y z
N MET A 1 17.44 -6.79 7.92
CA MET A 1 17.33 -8.24 7.64
C MET A 1 18.06 -8.68 6.37
N GLY A 2 18.95 -7.86 5.78
CA GLY A 2 19.76 -8.33 4.65
C GLY A 2 19.02 -8.53 3.33
N ILE A 3 17.92 -7.79 3.11
CA ILE A 3 17.08 -7.86 1.93
C ILE A 3 17.12 -6.53 1.18
N GLN A 4 16.95 -6.58 -0.14
CA GLN A 4 16.84 -5.42 -1.02
C GLN A 4 15.70 -4.47 -0.62
N SER A 5 15.78 -3.25 -1.12
CA SER A 5 14.81 -2.20 -0.84
C SER A 5 13.40 -2.55 -1.31
N PHE A 6 12.42 -1.79 -0.82
CA PHE A 6 11.00 -1.98 -1.08
C PHE A 6 10.61 -2.01 -2.57
N ASN A 7 11.37 -1.29 -3.41
CA ASN A 7 11.12 -1.21 -4.86
C ASN A 7 11.76 -2.36 -5.66
N ALA A 8 12.47 -3.27 -4.99
CA ALA A 8 13.10 -4.40 -5.65
C ALA A 8 12.08 -5.45 -6.12
N LYS A 9 12.52 -6.30 -7.06
CA LYS A 9 11.73 -7.43 -7.57
C LYS A 9 11.31 -8.40 -6.46
N TYR A 10 12.17 -8.61 -5.46
CA TYR A 10 11.92 -9.47 -4.30
C TYR A 10 12.00 -8.64 -3.02
N SER A 11 10.96 -7.85 -2.78
CA SER A 11 10.94 -6.89 -1.66
C SER A 11 10.29 -7.43 -0.38
N CYS A 12 9.56 -8.55 -0.47
CA CYS A 12 8.89 -9.10 0.71
C CYS A 12 9.93 -9.63 1.71
N LEU A 13 9.77 -9.23 2.96
CA LEU A 13 10.62 -9.68 4.07
C LEU A 13 10.40 -11.16 4.40
N TRP A 14 9.18 -11.66 4.26
CA TRP A 14 8.81 -12.99 4.77
C TRP A 14 8.85 -14.10 3.72
N CYS A 15 8.57 -13.78 2.46
CA CYS A 15 8.51 -14.77 1.38
C CYS A 15 9.29 -14.30 0.14
N LYS A 16 9.49 -15.22 -0.81
CA LYS A 16 10.20 -14.97 -2.08
C LYS A 16 9.26 -14.52 -3.22
N CYS A 17 8.12 -13.91 -2.90
CA CYS A 17 7.18 -13.42 -3.91
C CYS A 17 7.82 -12.34 -4.80
N LEU A 18 7.61 -12.48 -6.11
CA LEU A 18 8.05 -11.53 -7.13
C LEU A 18 7.10 -10.33 -7.19
N SER A 19 7.64 -9.13 -7.43
CA SER A 19 6.88 -7.88 -7.49
C SER A 19 5.68 -7.92 -8.44
N GLU A 20 5.84 -8.60 -9.57
CA GLU A 20 4.81 -8.75 -10.59
C GLU A 20 3.68 -9.70 -10.17
N LEU A 21 3.90 -10.56 -9.17
CA LEU A 21 2.92 -11.55 -8.70
C LEU A 21 2.17 -11.11 -7.43
N ARG A 22 2.44 -9.90 -6.91
CA ARG A 22 1.82 -9.40 -5.67
C ARG A 22 0.30 -9.32 -5.72
N PHE A 23 -0.26 -9.16 -6.91
CA PHE A 23 -1.71 -9.10 -7.12
C PHE A 23 -2.38 -10.48 -7.10
N GLU A 24 -1.61 -11.57 -7.24
CA GLU A 24 -2.18 -12.92 -7.38
C GLU A 24 -2.63 -13.48 -6.04
N THR A 25 -3.90 -13.32 -5.73
CA THR A 25 -4.51 -13.77 -4.47
C THR A 25 -4.62 -15.30 -4.37
N THR A 26 -4.56 -16.03 -5.49
CA THR A 26 -4.69 -17.50 -5.53
C THR A 26 -3.42 -18.27 -5.16
N LYS A 27 -2.24 -17.66 -5.28
CA LYS A 27 -0.97 -18.31 -4.92
C LYS A 27 -0.73 -18.28 -3.42
N ASN A 28 -0.30 -19.41 -2.87
CA ASN A 28 0.02 -19.53 -1.45
C ASN A 28 1.49 -19.15 -1.21
N TRP A 29 1.69 -18.11 -0.41
CA TRP A 29 2.99 -17.66 0.04
C TRP A 29 2.94 -17.47 1.54
N SER A 30 3.78 -18.21 2.26
CA SER A 30 3.76 -18.23 3.71
C SER A 30 4.93 -17.46 4.31
N MET A 31 4.73 -16.95 5.52
CA MET A 31 5.77 -16.45 6.42
C MET A 31 6.52 -17.60 7.11
N PHE A 32 5.92 -18.78 7.20
CA PHE A 32 6.41 -19.89 8.03
C PHE A 32 6.84 -21.11 7.20
N ASP A 33 6.10 -21.43 6.14
CA ASP A 33 6.31 -22.64 5.34
C ASP A 33 7.31 -22.40 4.19
N THR A 34 8.49 -23.01 4.30
CA THR A 34 9.55 -22.90 3.28
C THR A 34 9.19 -23.57 1.96
N THR A 35 8.29 -24.56 1.96
CA THR A 35 7.73 -25.14 0.73
C THR A 35 6.83 -24.14 0.00
N GLN A 36 6.25 -23.19 0.75
CA GLN A 36 5.49 -22.05 0.25
C GLN A 36 6.35 -20.76 0.19
N SER A 37 7.65 -20.93 -0.05
CA SER A 37 8.63 -19.87 -0.30
C SER A 37 8.94 -18.93 0.88
N ALA A 38 8.59 -19.30 2.11
CA ALA A 38 9.05 -18.57 3.29
C ALA A 38 10.58 -18.45 3.30
N ARG A 39 11.08 -17.33 3.81
CA ARG A 39 12.51 -17.06 3.96
C ARG A 39 12.98 -17.49 5.34
N THR A 40 14.23 -17.95 5.43
CA THR A 40 14.90 -18.19 6.70
C THR A 40 16.17 -17.36 6.83
N VAL A 41 16.63 -17.16 8.06
CA VAL A 41 17.88 -16.40 8.31
C VAL A 41 19.08 -17.14 7.74
N GLU A 42 19.07 -18.47 7.82
CA GLU A 42 20.11 -19.36 7.31
C GLU A 42 20.21 -19.21 5.79
N GLU A 43 19.05 -19.22 5.11
CA GLU A 43 18.96 -19.01 3.65
C GLU A 43 19.55 -17.65 3.26
N ILE A 44 19.11 -16.57 3.93
CA ILE A 44 19.62 -15.21 3.66
C ILE A 44 21.14 -15.15 3.88
N SER A 45 21.63 -15.70 4.99
CA SER A 45 23.05 -15.65 5.36
C SER A 45 23.93 -16.44 4.39
N MET A 46 23.45 -17.59 3.92
CA MET A 46 24.14 -18.44 2.96
C MET A 46 24.28 -17.72 1.61
N PHE A 47 23.18 -17.20 1.07
CA PHE A 47 23.19 -16.58 -0.27
C PHE A 47 23.76 -15.16 -0.29
N ALA A 48 23.73 -14.43 0.83
CA ALA A 48 24.40 -13.14 0.95
C ALA A 48 25.93 -13.23 0.74
N ARG A 49 26.52 -14.41 0.98
CA ARG A 49 27.94 -14.68 0.79
C ARG A 49 28.27 -15.26 -0.59
N ALA A 50 27.26 -15.67 -1.37
CA ALA A 50 27.44 -16.26 -2.68
C ALA A 50 27.84 -15.20 -3.71
N LYS A 51 28.66 -15.58 -4.71
CA LYS A 51 29.03 -14.65 -5.79
C LYS A 51 27.81 -14.35 -6.66
N LYS A 52 27.70 -13.09 -7.09
CA LYS A 52 26.64 -12.67 -8.02
C LYS A 52 26.74 -13.48 -9.31
N GLY A 53 25.65 -14.13 -9.72
CA GLY A 53 25.55 -14.91 -10.96
C GLY A 53 25.59 -16.43 -10.76
N GLU A 54 26.03 -16.93 -9.61
CA GLU A 54 26.04 -18.38 -9.32
C GLU A 54 24.67 -18.89 -8.86
N VAL A 55 23.87 -18.04 -8.21
CA VAL A 55 22.56 -18.42 -7.67
C VAL A 55 21.54 -17.28 -7.79
N VAL A 56 20.25 -17.62 -7.92
CA VAL A 56 19.15 -16.65 -7.82
C VAL A 56 19.11 -16.12 -6.39
N GLN A 57 19.52 -14.87 -6.20
CA GLN A 57 19.69 -14.30 -4.86
C GLN A 57 18.37 -13.85 -4.20
N TYR A 58 17.19 -14.01 -4.81
CA TYR A 58 15.87 -13.62 -4.25
C TYR A 58 15.84 -12.28 -3.46
N GLY A 59 16.68 -11.32 -3.82
CA GLY A 59 16.81 -10.05 -3.11
C GLY A 59 17.67 -10.05 -1.84
N TYR A 60 18.48 -11.07 -1.57
CA TYR A 60 19.45 -11.11 -0.46
C TYR A 60 20.66 -10.21 -0.76
N THR A 61 20.99 -9.30 0.15
CA THR A 61 22.06 -8.30 -0.04
C THR A 61 23.18 -8.41 0.97
N SER A 62 22.87 -8.82 2.20
CA SER A 62 23.85 -8.92 3.29
C SER A 62 23.38 -9.91 4.34
N VAL A 63 24.29 -10.35 5.19
CA VAL A 63 23.94 -11.17 6.35
C VAL A 63 23.06 -10.34 7.29
N PRO A 64 21.94 -10.88 7.81
CA PRO A 64 21.11 -10.15 8.78
C PRO A 64 21.91 -9.79 10.03
N LEU A 65 21.82 -8.53 10.46
CA LEU A 65 22.49 -8.06 11.69
C LEU A 65 22.03 -8.84 12.93
N PHE A 66 20.73 -9.13 13.00
CA PHE A 66 20.12 -9.92 14.07
C PHE A 66 19.76 -11.31 13.56
N SER A 67 20.77 -12.14 13.30
CA SER A 67 20.57 -13.52 12.83
C SER A 67 19.87 -14.42 13.86
N VAL A 68 19.81 -14.01 15.12
CA VAL A 68 19.10 -14.75 16.18
C VAL A 68 17.58 -14.63 16.06
N ILE A 69 17.07 -13.60 15.38
CA ILE A 69 15.62 -13.38 15.24
C ILE A 69 15.13 -14.04 13.95
N PRO A 70 14.31 -15.11 14.04
CA PRO A 70 13.72 -15.72 12.84
C PRO A 70 12.86 -14.72 12.08
N VAL A 71 12.86 -14.81 10.75
CA VAL A 71 12.13 -13.88 9.87
C VAL A 71 10.64 -13.81 10.21
N HIS A 72 10.01 -14.95 10.52
CA HIS A 72 8.58 -15.03 10.88
C HIS A 72 8.23 -14.38 12.23
N ARG A 73 9.22 -14.07 13.06
CA ARG A 73 9.04 -13.32 14.32
C ARG A 73 9.11 -11.82 14.14
N VAL A 74 9.45 -11.33 12.94
CA VAL A 74 9.34 -9.91 12.62
C VAL A 74 7.88 -9.61 12.30
N VAL A 75 7.19 -8.93 13.22
CA VAL A 75 5.77 -8.59 13.10
C VAL A 75 5.60 -7.44 12.10
N PRO A 76 4.64 -7.52 11.15
CA PRO A 76 4.32 -6.42 10.27
C PRO A 76 3.87 -5.17 11.05
N ASP A 77 4.42 -4.01 10.70
CA ASP A 77 4.02 -2.73 11.29
C ASP A 77 2.68 -2.26 10.68
N THR A 78 1.61 -2.32 11.47
CA THR A 78 0.24 -1.97 11.05
C THR A 78 0.05 -0.47 10.83
N LEU A 79 0.82 0.39 11.52
CA LEU A 79 0.77 1.84 11.31
C LEU A 79 1.36 2.20 9.94
N HIS A 80 2.56 1.71 9.63
CA HIS A 80 3.18 1.95 8.33
C HIS A 80 2.40 1.28 7.18
N LEU A 81 1.79 0.13 7.43
CA LEU A 81 0.85 -0.51 6.50
C LEU A 81 -0.29 0.44 6.13
N PHE A 82 -0.97 1.02 7.14
CA PHE A 82 -2.04 1.99 6.93
C PHE A 82 -1.55 3.18 6.10
N LEU A 83 -0.47 3.85 6.55
CA LEU A 83 0.04 5.06 5.90
C LEU A 83 0.34 4.81 4.42
N ARG A 84 1.06 3.74 4.11
CA ARG A 84 1.54 3.48 2.75
C ARG A 84 0.46 3.04 1.79
N ILE A 85 -0.58 2.36 2.27
CA ILE A 85 -1.74 2.02 1.45
C ILE A 85 -2.65 3.24 1.27
N ALA A 86 -2.88 4.01 2.34
CA ALA A 86 -3.66 5.25 2.29
C ALA A 86 -3.06 6.26 1.31
N ASP A 87 -1.74 6.49 1.37
CA ASP A 87 -1.01 7.32 0.41
C ASP A 87 -1.24 6.87 -1.03
N GLN A 88 -1.21 5.55 -1.29
CA GLN A 88 -1.44 5.02 -2.63
C GLN A 88 -2.87 5.30 -3.14
N LEU A 89 -3.87 5.14 -2.28
CA LEU A 89 -5.27 5.43 -2.61
C LEU A 89 -5.48 6.94 -2.85
N VAL A 90 -4.90 7.80 -2.01
CA VAL A 90 -4.92 9.25 -2.20
C VAL A 90 -4.21 9.63 -3.50
N ASN A 91 -3.06 9.05 -3.80
CA ASN A 91 -2.35 9.30 -5.06
C ASN A 91 -3.19 8.96 -6.29
N HIS A 92 -3.97 7.87 -6.23
CA HIS A 92 -4.92 7.55 -7.30
C HIS A 92 -6.03 8.59 -7.44
N LEU A 93 -6.57 9.09 -6.32
CA LEU A 93 -7.53 10.19 -6.33
C LEU A 93 -6.93 11.47 -6.92
N LEU A 94 -5.72 11.84 -6.51
CA LEU A 94 -5.02 13.03 -7.01
C LEU A 94 -4.76 12.96 -8.51
N VAL A 95 -4.40 11.78 -9.04
CA VAL A 95 -4.25 11.57 -10.48
C VAL A 95 -5.59 11.75 -11.20
N GLU A 96 -6.68 11.22 -10.64
CA GLU A 96 -8.02 11.39 -11.20
C GLU A 96 -8.47 12.87 -11.23
N LEU A 97 -8.22 13.62 -10.16
CA LEU A 97 -8.50 15.05 -10.11
C LEU A 97 -7.72 15.84 -11.17
N ARG A 98 -6.43 15.53 -11.34
CA ARG A 98 -5.59 16.13 -12.39
C ARG A 98 -6.12 15.82 -13.79
N ASN A 99 -6.53 14.57 -14.03
CA ASN A 99 -7.10 14.17 -15.33
C ASN A 99 -8.38 14.95 -15.65
N ARG A 100 -9.25 15.15 -14.66
CA ARG A 100 -10.51 15.92 -14.81
C ARG A 100 -10.26 17.39 -15.12
N ASP A 101 -9.22 17.97 -14.54
CA ASP A 101 -8.79 19.34 -14.81
C ASP A 101 -7.95 19.44 -16.11
N ASN A 102 -7.88 18.36 -16.91
CA ASN A 102 -7.10 18.26 -18.15
C ASN A 102 -5.60 18.57 -17.97
N LEU A 103 -5.07 18.31 -16.76
CA LEU A 103 -3.67 18.50 -16.43
C LEU A 103 -2.89 17.24 -16.80
N ALA A 104 -2.55 17.11 -18.08
CA ALA A 104 -1.55 16.13 -18.51
C ALA A 104 -0.16 16.52 -18.00
N ASN A 105 0.77 15.55 -17.92
CA ASN A 105 2.17 15.75 -17.51
C ASN A 105 2.98 16.73 -18.42
N THR A 106 2.35 17.35 -19.42
CA THR A 106 2.95 18.16 -20.48
C THR A 106 2.37 19.58 -20.60
N CYS A 107 1.58 20.06 -19.65
CA CYS A 107 1.10 21.45 -19.69
C CYS A 107 2.28 22.45 -19.63
N LYS A 108 2.33 23.37 -20.61
CA LYS A 108 3.40 24.40 -20.73
C LYS A 108 3.27 25.54 -19.70
N SER A 109 2.08 25.72 -19.14
CA SER A 109 1.80 26.57 -17.99
C SER A 109 0.62 25.99 -17.24
N ILE A 110 0.74 25.91 -15.92
CA ILE A 110 -0.33 25.43 -15.04
C ILE A 110 -0.86 26.60 -14.25
N ASP A 111 -2.15 26.85 -14.43
CA ASP A 111 -2.91 27.81 -13.65
C ASP A 111 -3.76 27.05 -12.63
N ILE A 112 -3.25 26.91 -11.40
CA ILE A 112 -3.98 26.25 -10.30
C ILE A 112 -5.35 26.91 -10.09
N GLU A 113 -5.51 28.19 -10.43
CA GLU A 113 -6.78 28.87 -10.23
C GLU A 113 -7.92 28.32 -11.10
N LYS A 114 -7.59 27.69 -12.22
CA LYS A 114 -8.56 27.07 -13.13
C LYS A 114 -8.81 25.58 -12.86
N CYS A 115 -8.09 25.00 -11.90
CA CYS A 115 -8.17 23.58 -11.56
C CYS A 115 -9.30 23.33 -10.56
N ASN A 116 -10.54 23.27 -11.06
CA ASN A 116 -11.75 23.19 -10.24
C ASN A 116 -11.79 21.92 -9.38
N SER A 117 -11.43 20.76 -9.94
CA SER A 117 -11.48 19.47 -9.24
C SER A 117 -10.45 19.46 -8.10
N MET A 118 -9.24 19.93 -8.38
CA MET A 118 -8.18 20.04 -7.37
C MET A 118 -8.55 21.04 -6.26
N LYS A 119 -9.07 22.22 -6.60
CA LYS A 119 -9.57 23.19 -5.63
C LYS A 119 -10.69 22.65 -4.74
N THR A 120 -11.58 21.83 -5.31
CA THR A 120 -12.65 21.17 -4.55
C THR A 120 -12.07 20.27 -3.47
N PHE A 121 -11.08 19.44 -3.82
CA PHE A 121 -10.38 18.60 -2.85
C PHE A 121 -9.59 19.41 -1.81
N GLU A 122 -8.88 20.46 -2.24
CA GLU A 122 -8.17 21.36 -1.32
C GLU A 122 -9.11 22.03 -0.31
N THR A 123 -10.26 22.53 -0.78
CA THR A 123 -11.30 23.13 0.08
C THR A 123 -11.85 22.12 1.07
N PHE A 124 -12.12 20.89 0.62
CA PHE A 124 -12.54 19.80 1.49
C PHE A 124 -11.50 19.52 2.57
N VAL A 125 -10.22 19.35 2.21
CA VAL A 125 -9.15 19.06 3.19
C VAL A 125 -9.00 20.21 4.21
N ASN A 126 -9.01 21.46 3.75
CA ASN A 126 -8.93 22.62 4.63
C ASN A 126 -10.15 22.73 5.55
N SER A 127 -11.34 22.30 5.11
CA SER A 127 -12.55 22.25 5.96
C SER A 127 -12.43 21.29 7.15
N LEU A 128 -11.51 20.32 7.10
CA LEU A 128 -11.19 19.41 8.21
C LEU A 128 -10.19 20.01 9.22
N GLY A 129 -9.81 21.28 9.03
CA GLY A 129 -8.79 21.97 9.83
C GLY A 129 -7.37 21.50 9.52
N ILE A 130 -7.12 21.01 8.30
CA ILE A 130 -5.81 20.56 7.83
C ILE A 130 -5.26 21.59 6.86
N GLU A 131 -4.19 22.30 7.22
CA GLU A 131 -3.55 23.26 6.31
C GLU A 131 -2.83 22.50 5.19
N TRP A 132 -3.45 22.47 4.01
CA TRP A 132 -2.94 21.74 2.85
C TRP A 132 -3.33 22.44 1.56
N LYS A 133 -2.40 22.47 0.59
CA LYS A 133 -2.62 23.10 -0.70
C LYS A 133 -1.77 22.48 -1.80
N PHE A 134 -2.21 22.65 -3.04
CA PHE A 134 -1.39 22.39 -4.21
C PHE A 134 -0.41 23.53 -4.49
N CYS A 135 0.79 23.17 -4.92
CA CYS A 135 1.84 24.10 -5.31
C CYS A 135 2.37 23.73 -6.68
N VAL A 136 2.66 24.73 -7.52
CA VAL A 136 3.51 24.53 -8.71
C VAL A 136 4.96 24.72 -8.27
N GLU A 137 5.79 23.74 -8.57
CA GLU A 137 7.22 23.82 -8.25
C GLU A 137 7.91 24.90 -9.11
N LYS A 138 8.87 25.62 -8.51
CA LYS A 138 9.51 26.77 -9.18
C LYS A 138 10.34 26.28 -10.38
N GLY A 139 9.99 26.76 -11.58
CA GLY A 139 10.71 26.42 -12.81
C GLY A 139 10.32 25.07 -13.41
N SER A 140 9.37 24.34 -12.82
CA SER A 140 8.77 23.15 -13.41
C SER A 140 7.25 23.34 -13.51
N ASN A 141 6.62 22.82 -14.56
CA ASN A 141 5.16 22.76 -14.63
C ASN A 141 4.64 21.51 -13.90
N ILE A 142 5.18 21.22 -12.71
CA ILE A 142 4.83 20.04 -11.92
C ILE A 142 4.03 20.50 -10.72
N ILE A 143 2.85 19.92 -10.56
CA ILE A 143 2.00 20.17 -9.38
C ILE A 143 2.40 19.20 -8.27
N THR A 144 2.86 19.78 -7.17
CA THR A 144 3.23 19.06 -5.96
C THR A 144 2.31 19.44 -4.80
N SER A 145 2.32 18.62 -3.77
CA SER A 145 1.64 18.84 -2.51
C SER A 145 2.48 18.20 -1.41
N ARG A 146 2.34 18.67 -0.17
CA ARG A 146 2.94 17.95 0.96
C ARG A 146 2.25 16.61 1.17
N ASP A 147 2.98 15.66 1.74
CA ASP A 147 2.41 14.41 2.21
C ASP A 147 1.47 14.64 3.40
N PHE A 148 0.49 13.76 3.55
CA PHE A 148 -0.39 13.74 4.70
C PHE A 148 0.23 12.94 5.85
N GLN A 149 0.00 13.42 7.07
CA GLN A 149 0.37 12.68 8.27
C GLN A 149 -0.71 11.65 8.63
N GLY A 150 -0.37 10.66 9.45
CA GLY A 150 -1.31 9.60 9.85
C GLY A 150 -2.64 10.10 10.41
N PRO A 151 -2.66 11.04 11.36
CA PRO A 151 -3.92 11.61 11.87
C PRO A 151 -4.74 12.35 10.79
N GLU A 152 -4.07 13.00 9.83
CA GLU A 152 -4.72 13.70 8.71
C GLU A 152 -5.36 12.71 7.74
N LEU A 153 -4.65 11.64 7.37
CA LEU A 153 -5.20 10.55 6.56
C LEU A 153 -6.43 9.94 7.25
N TRP A 154 -6.35 9.67 8.55
CA TRP A 154 -7.51 9.18 9.30
C TRP A 154 -8.72 10.12 9.23
N LYS A 155 -8.52 11.43 9.36
CA LYS A 155 -9.61 12.42 9.23
C LYS A 155 -10.20 12.43 7.83
N ILE A 156 -9.34 12.42 6.80
CA ILE A 156 -9.75 12.42 5.39
C ILE A 156 -10.59 11.19 5.10
N PHE A 157 -10.09 9.99 5.37
CA PHE A 157 -10.78 8.75 5.04
C PHE A 157 -12.12 8.58 5.77
N ASN A 158 -12.25 9.10 7.00
CA ASN A 158 -13.51 9.04 7.74
C ASN A 158 -14.54 10.11 7.33
N SER A 159 -14.11 11.18 6.65
CA SER A 159 -14.98 12.34 6.36
C SER A 159 -15.26 12.52 4.87
N ILE A 160 -14.46 11.90 4.01
CA ILE A 160 -14.52 12.12 2.57
C ILE A 160 -15.78 11.51 1.97
N LYS A 161 -16.46 12.30 1.14
CA LYS A 161 -17.55 11.84 0.29
C LYS A 161 -17.09 11.88 -1.16
N LEU A 162 -16.66 10.74 -1.69
CA LEU A 162 -16.13 10.68 -3.05
C LEU A 162 -17.15 11.10 -4.12
N THR A 163 -18.45 11.01 -3.82
CA THR A 163 -19.52 11.53 -4.68
C THR A 163 -19.43 13.03 -4.91
N GLU A 164 -18.92 13.78 -3.94
CA GLU A 164 -18.74 15.23 -4.00
C GLU A 164 -17.38 15.61 -4.60
N ILE A 165 -16.35 14.78 -4.37
CA ILE A 165 -14.98 15.04 -4.84
C ILE A 165 -14.78 14.65 -6.32
N ILE A 166 -15.32 13.51 -6.74
CA ILE A 166 -15.23 13.01 -8.12
C ILE A 166 -16.62 12.68 -8.69
N PRO A 167 -17.53 13.67 -8.79
CA PRO A 167 -18.89 13.45 -9.28
C PRO A 167 -18.88 12.85 -10.69
N GLY A 168 -19.81 11.94 -10.97
CA GLY A 168 -19.97 11.31 -12.28
C GLY A 168 -18.86 10.33 -12.69
N HIS A 169 -17.93 9.96 -11.79
CA HIS A 169 -16.89 8.98 -12.13
C HIS A 169 -17.51 7.61 -12.48
N PRO A 170 -17.16 6.97 -13.61
CA PRO A 170 -17.78 5.70 -14.02
C PRO A 170 -17.62 4.56 -13.00
N LYS A 171 -16.53 4.56 -12.23
CA LYS A 171 -16.25 3.57 -11.19
C LYS A 171 -16.52 4.07 -9.77
N LEU A 172 -17.26 5.17 -9.58
CA LEU A 172 -17.44 5.84 -8.27
C LEU A 172 -17.86 4.89 -7.15
N ASN A 173 -18.85 4.02 -7.39
CA ASN A 173 -19.34 3.06 -6.40
C ASN A 173 -18.24 2.07 -5.99
N HIS A 174 -17.43 1.60 -6.94
CA HIS A 174 -16.32 0.70 -6.66
C HIS A 174 -15.21 1.39 -5.88
N ILE A 175 -14.88 2.65 -6.19
CA ILE A 175 -13.85 3.41 -5.45
C ILE A 175 -14.31 3.71 -4.02
N THR A 176 -15.59 4.09 -3.85
CA THR A 176 -16.18 4.33 -2.53
C THR A 176 -16.11 3.07 -1.68
N LYS A 177 -16.60 1.94 -2.22
CA LYS A 177 -16.49 0.64 -1.56
C LYS A 177 -15.05 0.27 -1.24
N LEU A 178 -14.09 0.53 -2.14
CA LEU A 178 -12.68 0.24 -1.91
C LEU A 178 -12.11 1.01 -0.70
N TRP A 179 -12.48 2.29 -0.54
CA TRP A 179 -12.04 3.12 0.59
C TRP A 179 -12.71 2.70 1.89
N ASP A 180 -14.02 2.43 1.85
CA ASP A 180 -14.79 1.96 3.01
C ASP A 180 -14.28 0.60 3.51
N ASP A 181 -14.10 -0.36 2.60
CA ASP A 181 -13.58 -1.69 2.90
C ASP A 181 -12.15 -1.60 3.47
N PHE A 182 -11.31 -0.70 2.94
CA PHE A 182 -9.96 -0.47 3.47
C PHE A 182 -10.00 0.02 4.93
N ILE A 183 -10.82 1.02 5.23
CA ILE A 183 -10.95 1.54 6.60
C ILE A 183 -11.57 0.51 7.53
N GLY A 184 -12.52 -0.29 7.04
CA GLY A 184 -13.07 -1.45 7.75
C GLY A 184 -11.97 -2.43 8.16
N LEU A 185 -11.10 -2.82 7.23
CA LEU A 185 -9.96 -3.72 7.50
C LEU A 185 -9.01 -3.12 8.54
N ILE A 186 -8.59 -1.87 8.37
CA ILE A 186 -7.66 -1.22 9.30
C ILE A 186 -8.28 -1.03 10.69
N SER A 187 -9.59 -0.78 10.76
CA SER A 187 -10.29 -0.67 12.05
C SER A 187 -10.35 -2.01 12.78
N LYS A 188 -10.54 -3.12 12.06
CA LYS A 188 -10.48 -4.48 12.64
C LYS A 188 -9.10 -4.81 13.21
N LEU A 189 -8.03 -4.35 12.57
CA LEU A 189 -6.66 -4.52 13.09
C LEU A 189 -6.37 -3.75 14.39
N LYS A 190 -7.29 -2.90 14.86
CA LYS A 190 -7.17 -2.28 16.20
C LYS A 190 -7.86 -3.07 17.30
N LEU A 191 -8.63 -4.10 16.93
CA LEU A 191 -9.37 -4.95 17.84
C LEU A 191 -8.62 -6.26 18.04
N GLN A 192 -8.78 -6.89 19.20
CA GLN A 192 -8.35 -8.28 19.34
C GLN A 192 -9.23 -9.17 18.47
N MET A 193 -8.60 -10.06 17.71
CA MET A 193 -9.29 -10.95 16.77
C MET A 193 -9.00 -12.40 17.14
N GLU A 194 -10.03 -13.24 17.13
CA GLU A 194 -9.90 -14.67 17.45
C GLU A 194 -10.34 -15.56 16.28
N GLY A 195 -9.63 -16.68 16.09
CA GLY A 195 -10.03 -17.82 15.24
C GLY A 195 -10.77 -17.47 13.94
N ASN A 196 -12.11 -17.57 13.98
CA ASN A 196 -13.00 -17.32 12.84
C ASN A 196 -12.92 -15.87 12.31
N GLU A 197 -12.71 -14.89 13.18
CA GLU A 197 -12.60 -13.48 12.78
C GLU A 197 -11.37 -13.25 11.89
N VAL A 198 -10.28 -13.97 12.15
CA VAL A 198 -9.06 -13.90 11.32
C VAL A 198 -9.30 -14.51 9.94
N LEU A 199 -10.11 -15.57 9.84
CA LEU A 199 -10.51 -16.14 8.54
C LEU A 199 -11.40 -15.16 7.76
N THR A 200 -12.37 -14.53 8.42
CA THR A 200 -13.21 -13.49 7.80
C THR A 200 -12.36 -12.31 7.32
N PHE A 201 -11.44 -11.82 8.16
CA PHE A 201 -10.50 -10.77 7.79
C PHE A 201 -9.68 -11.14 6.54
N GLN A 202 -9.16 -12.36 6.48
CA GLN A 202 -8.40 -12.84 5.33
C GLN A 202 -9.23 -12.79 4.04
N GLN A 203 -10.49 -13.22 4.09
CA GLN A 203 -11.39 -13.21 2.93
C GLN A 203 -11.74 -11.78 2.49
N GLU A 204 -11.98 -10.88 3.44
CA GLU A 204 -12.24 -9.47 3.17
C GLU A 204 -11.01 -8.77 2.58
N ALA A 205 -9.81 -9.03 3.10
CA ALA A 205 -8.57 -8.47 2.58
C ALA A 205 -8.29 -8.93 1.13
N VAL A 206 -8.53 -10.21 0.84
CA VAL A 206 -8.47 -10.74 -0.54
C VAL A 206 -9.50 -10.04 -1.44
N SER A 207 -10.75 -9.96 -1.00
CA SER A 207 -11.82 -9.31 -1.77
C SER A 207 -11.53 -7.83 -2.04
N TRP A 208 -10.93 -7.15 -1.07
CA TRP A 208 -10.50 -5.76 -1.18
C TRP A 208 -9.39 -5.59 -2.23
N LEU A 209 -8.38 -6.46 -2.25
CA LEU A 209 -7.30 -6.40 -3.25
C LEU A 209 -7.82 -6.77 -4.65
N ASP A 210 -8.73 -7.73 -4.76
CA ASP A 210 -9.39 -8.06 -6.03
C ASP A 210 -10.20 -6.88 -6.56
N LEU A 211 -10.93 -6.17 -5.68
CA LEU A 211 -11.63 -4.93 -6.03
C LEU A 211 -10.65 -3.84 -6.48
N PHE A 212 -9.52 -3.67 -5.79
CA PHE A 212 -8.47 -2.74 -6.20
C PHE A 212 -7.99 -3.03 -7.62
N CYS A 213 -7.74 -4.29 -7.95
CA CYS A 213 -7.25 -4.71 -9.27
C CYS A 213 -8.30 -4.57 -10.40
N LYS A 214 -9.60 -4.50 -10.06
CA LYS A 214 -10.67 -4.15 -11.03
C LYS A 214 -10.68 -2.65 -11.35
N ILE A 215 -10.27 -1.83 -10.39
CA ILE A 215 -10.30 -0.36 -10.51
C ILE A 215 -8.99 0.14 -11.14
N TYR A 216 -7.85 -0.34 -10.63
CA TYR A 216 -6.49 0.11 -10.94
C TYR A 216 -5.62 -1.00 -11.54
N MET A 217 -4.52 -0.62 -12.20
CA MET A 217 -3.59 -1.58 -12.78
C MET A 217 -2.88 -2.42 -11.71
N THR A 218 -2.67 -3.70 -11.97
CA THR A 218 -1.99 -4.65 -11.06
C THR A 218 -0.57 -4.21 -10.67
N LYS A 219 0.14 -3.49 -11.55
CA LYS A 219 1.46 -2.90 -11.25
C LYS A 219 1.44 -1.89 -10.10
N ASN A 220 0.26 -1.35 -9.75
CA ASN A 220 0.09 -0.41 -8.65
C ASN A 220 -0.10 -1.10 -7.29
N VAL A 221 -0.17 -2.44 -7.26
CA VAL A 221 -0.22 -3.20 -6.01
C VAL A 221 1.12 -3.07 -5.30
N THR A 222 1.10 -2.38 -4.16
CA THR A 222 2.30 -2.12 -3.37
C THR A 222 2.65 -3.35 -2.52
N PRO A 223 3.92 -3.50 -2.09
CA PRO A 223 4.27 -4.53 -1.13
C PRO A 223 3.50 -4.44 0.20
N TYR A 224 3.04 -3.26 0.64
CA TYR A 224 2.19 -3.17 1.84
C TYR A 224 0.79 -3.77 1.60
N MET A 225 0.20 -3.55 0.43
CA MET A 225 -1.07 -4.21 0.07
C MET A 225 -0.92 -5.73 0.03
N TYR A 226 0.20 -6.21 -0.51
CA TYR A 226 0.53 -7.63 -0.50
C TYR A 226 0.65 -8.18 0.93
N VAL A 227 1.36 -7.47 1.81
CA VAL A 227 1.52 -7.85 3.22
C VAL A 227 0.17 -7.87 3.95
N LEU A 228 -0.71 -6.89 3.71
CA LEU A 228 -2.06 -6.84 4.27
C LEU A 228 -2.84 -8.12 3.95
N VAL A 229 -2.75 -8.61 2.71
CA VAL A 229 -3.53 -9.77 2.26
C VAL A 229 -2.89 -11.10 2.66
N LYS A 230 -1.56 -11.22 2.54
CA LYS A 230 -0.87 -12.50 2.67
C LYS A 230 -0.30 -12.75 4.06
N HIS A 231 0.20 -11.72 4.72
CA HIS A 231 1.05 -11.89 5.91
C HIS A 231 0.39 -11.39 7.19
N ILE A 232 -0.50 -10.40 7.12
CA ILE A 232 -1.27 -10.00 8.30
C ILE A 232 -2.13 -11.15 8.85
N PRO A 233 -2.92 -11.90 8.05
CA PRO A 233 -3.71 -13.00 8.59
C PRO A 233 -2.87 -14.12 9.22
N GLU A 234 -1.70 -14.41 8.63
CA GLU A 234 -0.75 -15.37 9.17
C GLU A 234 -0.11 -14.89 10.48
N ALA A 235 0.25 -13.60 10.56
CA ALA A 235 0.76 -12.98 11.77
C ALA A 235 -0.28 -12.99 12.89
N LEU A 236 -1.55 -12.65 12.60
CA LEU A 236 -2.65 -12.68 13.56
C LEU A 236 -2.88 -14.09 14.13
N LYS A 237 -2.85 -15.12 13.29
CA LYS A 237 -3.00 -16.53 13.74
C LYS A 237 -1.89 -16.97 14.69
N PHE A 238 -0.68 -16.46 14.50
CA PHE A 238 0.50 -16.93 15.25
C PHE A 238 0.83 -16.07 16.47
N HIS A 239 0.76 -14.75 16.34
CA HIS A 239 1.15 -13.80 17.37
C HIS A 239 -0.04 -13.22 18.15
N GLY A 240 -1.26 -13.36 17.64
CA GLY A 240 -2.40 -12.57 18.10
C GLY A 240 -2.32 -11.12 17.60
N ASN A 241 -3.16 -10.25 18.17
CA ASN A 241 -3.15 -8.81 17.94
C ASN A 241 -2.93 -8.06 19.26
#